data_AF-A0A7S4LAE7-F1
#
_entry.id   AF-A0A7S4LAE7-F1
#
_cell.length_a   1.000
_cell.length_b   1.000
_cell.length_c   1.000
_cell.angle_alpha   90.00
_cell.angle_beta   90.00
_cell.angle_gamma   90.00
#
_symmetry.space_group_name_H-M   'P 1'
#
loop_
_entity.id
_entity.type
_entity.pdbx_description
1 polymer ?
#
loop_
_entity_poly.entity_id
_entity_poly.type
_entity_poly.pdbx_seq_one_letter_code
_entity_poly.pdbx_strand_id
1 'polypeptide(L)'
;MLFLFFLFLFSLLFFSTPPPPLTSPKISMAANPKTTPEMRKQFQAARTEFKELSIKELKDYEIMFAKYNTSGSGMMDLQELKYFMEKLGAPQTHLGLKAMIKEVDEDLDNKIAYREFLLIFRYAKNGTLQSEGLKQIAASVNVNQVGVGGAKGFFEAKSAAINNNPAEKDRAYREEKKKEQEEKAAAKKAFAERAAAFK
;
A
#
# COMPACT_ATOMS: atom_id res chain seq x y z
N MET A 1 -37.03 23.89 51.06
CA MET A 1 -35.66 23.48 50.67
C MET A 1 -35.81 22.74 49.35
N LEU A 2 -35.82 23.42 48.20
CA LEU A 2 -34.70 24.03 47.48
C LEU A 2 -33.57 23.02 47.18
N PHE A 3 -33.17 22.98 45.90
CA PHE A 3 -32.09 22.23 45.23
C PHE A 3 -32.50 20.97 44.48
N LEU A 4 -32.79 21.11 43.18
CA LEU A 4 -32.51 20.12 42.14
C LEU A 4 -32.74 20.72 40.73
N PHE A 5 -31.95 21.73 40.36
CA PHE A 5 -31.80 22.17 38.98
C PHE A 5 -30.41 22.80 38.86
N PHE A 6 -29.41 22.04 38.40
CA PHE A 6 -28.20 22.49 37.68
C PHE A 6 -27.21 21.32 37.53
N LEU A 7 -27.40 20.50 36.50
CA LEU A 7 -26.33 19.74 35.82
C LEU A 7 -26.75 19.69 34.35
N PHE A 8 -26.69 20.85 33.69
CA PHE A 8 -25.59 21.25 32.82
C PHE A 8 -25.46 20.29 31.63
N LEU A 9 -25.98 20.77 30.49
CA LEU A 9 -25.69 20.27 29.16
C LEU A 9 -24.18 20.13 28.98
N PHE A 10 -23.67 18.90 28.97
CA PHE A 10 -22.40 18.59 28.32
C PHE A 10 -22.55 17.29 27.53
N SER A 11 -23.55 17.29 26.65
CA SER A 11 -23.69 16.29 25.60
C SER A 11 -23.66 17.05 24.29
N LEU A 12 -22.45 17.28 23.78
CA LEU A 12 -22.17 17.64 22.39
C LEU A 12 -20.65 17.57 22.15
N LEU A 13 -20.28 16.71 21.19
CA LEU A 13 -19.06 16.77 20.38
C LEU A 13 -17.77 16.16 20.95
N PHE A 14 -17.78 14.87 21.26
CA PHE A 14 -16.66 14.00 20.88
C PHE A 14 -17.08 13.20 19.65
N PHE A 15 -17.20 13.90 18.51
CA PHE A 15 -16.96 13.24 17.23
C PHE A 15 -15.49 12.84 17.25
N SER A 16 -15.21 11.61 17.68
CA SER A 16 -13.95 10.94 17.45
C SER A 16 -13.79 10.88 15.94
N THR A 17 -13.05 11.81 15.36
CA THR A 17 -12.59 11.67 13.99
C THR A 17 -11.86 10.33 13.92
N PRO A 18 -12.18 9.46 12.94
CA PRO A 18 -11.39 8.25 12.77
C PRO A 18 -9.94 8.70 12.56
N PRO A 19 -8.97 8.08 13.26
CA PRO A 19 -7.57 8.42 13.07
C PRO A 19 -7.25 8.29 11.58
N PRO A 20 -6.50 9.23 10.99
CA PRO A 20 -6.10 9.14 9.59
C PRO A 20 -5.43 7.78 9.35
N PRO A 21 -5.67 7.13 8.21
CA PRO A 21 -5.03 5.86 7.90
C PRO A 21 -3.52 6.04 8.05
N LEU A 22 -2.87 5.14 8.80
CA LEU A 22 -1.42 5.13 8.97
C LEU A 22 -0.79 4.94 7.59
N THR A 23 -0.44 6.04 6.92
CA THR A 23 0.42 6.00 5.74
C THR A 23 1.84 5.85 6.27
N SER A 24 2.29 4.61 6.45
CA SER A 24 3.65 4.32 6.90
C SER A 24 4.63 5.02 5.95
N PRO A 25 5.57 5.85 6.46
CA PRO A 25 6.60 6.44 5.64
C PRO A 25 7.37 5.34 4.91
N LYS A 26 7.43 5.39 3.58
CA LYS A 26 8.29 4.49 2.81
C LYS A 26 9.73 4.81 3.18
N ILE A 27 10.41 3.87 3.82
CA ILE A 27 11.81 4.02 4.21
C ILE A 27 12.64 4.11 2.93
N SER A 28 13.23 5.29 2.68
CA SER A 28 14.20 5.46 1.59
C SER A 28 15.44 4.60 1.88
N MET A 29 15.75 3.70 0.94
CA MET A 29 16.87 2.74 0.97
C MET A 29 18.22 3.37 0.50
N ALA A 30 18.30 4.71 0.36
CA ALA A 30 19.41 5.38 -0.35
C ALA A 30 20.73 5.55 0.44
N ALA A 31 20.78 5.23 1.74
CA ALA A 31 22.00 5.35 2.55
C ALA A 31 22.69 3.98 2.66
N ASN A 32 23.99 3.91 2.37
CA ASN A 32 24.80 2.70 2.55
C ASN A 32 24.94 2.40 4.06
N PRO A 33 24.27 1.39 4.61
CA PRO A 33 24.28 1.14 6.05
C PRO A 33 25.64 0.56 6.48
N LYS A 34 26.10 0.93 7.69
CA LYS A 34 27.35 0.43 8.27
C LYS A 34 27.24 -1.08 8.54
N THR A 35 27.59 -1.89 7.55
CA THR A 35 27.51 -3.36 7.66
C THR A 35 28.82 -3.92 8.23
N THR A 36 28.80 -4.40 9.46
CA THR A 36 29.94 -5.02 10.15
C THR A 36 30.21 -6.45 9.65
N PRO A 37 31.43 -6.99 9.83
CA PRO A 37 31.75 -8.37 9.47
C PRO A 37 30.84 -9.41 10.15
N GLU A 38 30.45 -9.17 11.40
CA GLU A 38 29.54 -10.04 12.15
C GLU A 38 28.15 -10.11 11.51
N MET A 39 27.57 -8.96 11.15
CA MET A 39 26.30 -8.94 10.40
C MET A 39 26.40 -9.70 9.08
N ARG A 40 27.52 -9.58 8.34
CA ARG A 40 27.70 -10.30 7.06
C ARG A 40 27.68 -11.82 7.23
N LYS A 41 28.21 -12.35 8.33
CA LYS A 41 28.16 -13.79 8.62
C LYS A 41 26.72 -14.22 8.90
N GLN A 42 26.00 -13.48 9.74
CA GLN A 42 24.60 -13.75 10.04
C GLN A 42 23.72 -13.70 8.78
N PHE A 43 23.94 -12.71 7.91
CA PHE A 43 23.18 -12.56 6.66
C PHE A 43 23.37 -13.76 5.72
N GLN A 44 24.60 -14.28 5.63
CA GLN A 44 24.89 -15.47 4.83
C GLN A 44 24.25 -16.73 5.43
N ALA A 45 24.32 -16.90 6.74
CA ALA A 45 23.71 -18.03 7.43
C ALA A 45 22.18 -18.05 7.26
N ALA A 46 21.53 -16.89 7.35
CA ALA A 46 20.09 -16.81 7.21
C ALA A 46 19.57 -17.21 5.81
N ARG A 47 20.38 -17.03 4.75
CA ARG A 47 19.96 -17.40 3.38
C ARG A 47 19.73 -18.89 3.19
N THR A 48 20.39 -19.74 3.98
CA THR A 48 20.21 -21.19 3.90
C THR A 48 19.01 -21.67 4.71
N GLU A 49 18.64 -20.92 5.76
CA GLU A 49 17.53 -21.22 6.65
C GLU A 49 16.18 -20.74 6.11
N PHE A 50 16.08 -19.49 5.65
CA PHE A 50 14.83 -18.86 5.22
C PHE A 50 14.59 -18.99 3.72
N LYS A 51 14.41 -20.23 3.24
CA LYS A 51 14.22 -20.55 1.81
C LYS A 51 12.91 -20.02 1.23
N GLU A 52 11.93 -19.72 2.08
CA GLU A 52 10.64 -19.13 1.73
C GLU A 52 10.70 -17.61 1.44
N LEU A 53 11.83 -16.97 1.73
CA LEU A 53 12.10 -15.57 1.44
C LEU A 53 12.96 -15.49 0.18
N SER A 54 12.55 -14.65 -0.77
CA SER A 54 13.32 -14.42 -1.99
C SER A 54 14.63 -13.70 -1.68
N ILE A 55 15.64 -13.89 -2.54
CA ILE A 55 16.93 -13.18 -2.42
C ILE A 55 16.74 -11.66 -2.39
N LYS A 56 15.74 -11.14 -3.11
CA LYS A 56 15.40 -9.72 -3.09
C LYS A 56 14.85 -9.29 -1.73
N GLU A 57 13.86 -10.02 -1.19
CA GLU A 57 13.31 -9.74 0.15
C GLU A 57 14.42 -9.78 1.21
N LEU A 58 15.24 -10.83 1.21
CA LEU A 58 16.38 -10.95 2.11
C LEU A 58 17.32 -9.75 2.00
N LYS A 59 17.59 -9.28 0.77
CA LYS A 59 18.45 -8.10 0.58
C LYS A 59 17.82 -6.82 1.14
N ASP A 60 16.52 -6.64 0.96
CA ASP A 60 15.77 -5.51 1.51
C ASP A 60 15.79 -5.55 3.06
N TYR A 61 15.65 -6.74 3.65
CA TYR A 61 15.74 -6.95 5.11
C TYR A 61 17.15 -6.72 5.66
N GLU A 62 18.21 -7.14 4.95
CA GLU A 62 19.60 -6.84 5.32
C GLU A 62 19.83 -5.33 5.43
N ILE A 63 19.36 -4.57 4.43
CA ILE A 63 19.52 -3.10 4.39
C ILE A 63 18.74 -2.45 5.54
N MET A 64 17.52 -2.90 5.79
CA MET A 64 16.69 -2.39 6.87
C MET A 64 17.32 -2.67 8.24
N PHE A 65 17.73 -3.90 8.50
CA PHE A 65 18.37 -4.28 9.77
C PHE A 65 19.63 -3.46 10.02
N ALA A 66 20.53 -3.40 9.04
CA ALA A 66 21.78 -2.66 9.16
C ALA A 66 21.58 -1.14 9.28
N LYS A 67 20.46 -0.60 8.79
CA LYS A 67 20.12 0.82 8.93
C LYS A 67 19.72 1.19 10.36
N TYR A 68 19.01 0.30 11.06
CA TYR A 68 18.47 0.57 12.39
C TYR A 68 19.33 0.01 13.53
N ASN A 69 20.18 -0.99 13.28
CA ASN A 69 21.23 -1.42 14.20
C ASN A 69 22.40 -0.41 14.21
N THR A 70 22.16 0.77 14.77
CA THR A 70 23.12 1.89 14.79
C THR A 70 24.38 1.61 15.60
N SER A 71 24.29 0.73 16.60
CA SER A 71 25.42 0.28 17.43
C SER A 71 26.40 -0.62 16.65
N GLY A 72 25.95 -1.27 15.58
CA GLY A 72 26.75 -2.23 14.81
C GLY A 72 27.01 -3.56 15.54
N SER A 73 26.30 -3.81 16.65
CA SER A 73 26.37 -5.04 17.45
C SER A 73 26.00 -6.30 16.67
N GLY A 74 25.22 -6.16 15.59
CA GLY A 74 24.58 -7.29 14.90
C GLY A 74 23.35 -7.83 15.62
N MET A 75 22.85 -7.13 16.65
CA MET A 75 21.61 -7.44 17.37
C MET A 75 20.86 -6.15 17.67
N MET A 76 19.58 -6.09 17.35
CA MET A 76 18.76 -4.93 17.61
C MET A 76 18.29 -4.93 19.07
N ASP A 77 18.71 -3.94 19.85
CA ASP A 77 18.24 -3.79 21.23
C ASP A 77 16.94 -2.98 21.32
N LEU A 78 16.41 -2.84 22.54
CA LEU A 78 15.17 -2.11 22.80
C LEU A 78 15.23 -0.64 22.34
N GLN A 79 16.37 0.03 22.50
CA GLN A 79 16.52 1.44 22.11
C GLN A 79 16.54 1.59 20.58
N GLU A 80 17.22 0.67 19.90
CA GLU A 80 17.25 0.62 18.43
C GLU A 80 15.88 0.26 17.85
N LEU A 81 15.16 -0.69 18.47
CA LEU A 81 13.78 -1.02 18.08
C LEU A 81 12.84 0.16 18.31
N LYS A 82 12.99 0.88 19.43
CA LYS A 82 12.25 2.12 19.69
C LYS A 82 12.49 3.15 18.59
N TYR A 83 13.75 3.42 18.28
CA TYR A 83 14.14 4.34 17.21
C TYR A 83 13.57 3.91 15.86
N PHE A 84 13.58 2.62 15.57
CA PHE A 84 13.01 2.07 14.35
C PHE A 84 11.50 2.36 14.26
N MET A 85 10.73 2.07 15.33
CA MET A 85 9.29 2.35 15.36
C MET A 85 8.95 3.84 15.25
N GLU A 86 9.77 4.71 15.84
CA GLU A 86 9.63 6.17 15.68
C GLU A 86 9.84 6.60 14.22
N LYS A 87 10.82 6.01 13.52
CA LYS A 87 11.05 6.30 12.09
C LYS A 87 9.99 5.72 11.17
N LEU A 88 9.29 4.68 11.59
CA LEU A 88 8.09 4.17 10.93
C LEU A 88 6.85 5.02 11.19
N GLY A 89 6.92 6.04 12.06
CA GLY A 89 5.75 6.84 12.44
C GLY A 89 4.75 6.07 13.31
N ALA A 90 5.16 4.96 13.92
CA ALA A 90 4.32 4.09 14.74
C ALA A 90 4.95 3.86 16.13
N PRO A 91 5.19 4.93 16.92
CA PRO A 91 5.85 4.83 18.20
C PRO A 91 5.14 3.84 19.14
N GLN A 92 5.91 3.04 19.87
CA GLN A 92 5.41 2.03 20.80
C GLN A 92 5.77 2.39 22.24
N THR A 93 4.94 1.93 23.19
CA THR A 93 5.28 2.03 24.61
C THR A 93 6.45 1.12 24.96
N HIS A 94 7.14 1.39 26.07
CA HIS A 94 8.22 0.51 26.55
C HIS A 94 7.76 -0.94 26.75
N LEU A 95 6.54 -1.12 27.26
CA LEU A 95 5.94 -2.45 27.44
C LEU A 95 5.62 -3.11 26.09
N GLY A 96 5.10 -2.34 25.13
CA GLY A 96 4.86 -2.81 23.77
C GLY A 96 6.15 -3.28 23.09
N LEU A 97 7.23 -2.52 23.20
CA LEU A 97 8.55 -2.89 22.66
C LEU A 97 9.10 -4.18 23.29
N LYS A 98 8.96 -4.34 24.61
CA LYS A 98 9.35 -5.60 25.28
C LYS A 98 8.53 -6.79 24.80
N ALA A 99 7.22 -6.60 24.61
CA ALA A 99 6.35 -7.65 24.08
C ALA A 99 6.72 -8.02 22.63
N MET A 100 7.08 -7.02 21.81
CA MET A 100 7.58 -7.24 20.45
C MET A 100 8.86 -8.07 20.43
N ILE A 101 9.85 -7.74 21.26
CA ILE A 101 11.10 -8.51 21.35
C ILE A 101 10.77 -9.94 21.76
N LYS A 102 10.03 -10.12 22.86
CA LYS A 102 9.67 -11.44 23.38
C LYS A 102 8.94 -12.35 22.38
N GLU A 103 8.23 -11.79 21.40
CA GLU A 103 7.51 -12.59 20.40
C GLU A 103 8.44 -13.29 19.41
N VAL A 104 9.64 -12.76 19.17
CA VAL A 104 10.61 -13.29 18.18
C VAL A 104 11.95 -13.69 18.78
N ASP A 105 12.21 -13.31 20.02
CA ASP A 105 13.40 -13.65 20.81
C ASP A 105 13.34 -15.13 21.23
N GLU A 106 14.06 -15.99 20.49
CA GLU A 106 14.10 -17.44 20.71
C GLU A 106 15.17 -17.83 21.73
N ASP A 107 16.22 -17.01 21.90
CA ASP A 107 17.35 -17.30 22.80
C ASP A 107 17.30 -16.57 24.16
N LEU A 108 16.30 -15.70 24.35
CA LEU A 108 15.98 -14.94 25.56
C LEU A 108 17.04 -13.92 25.98
N ASP A 109 17.81 -13.38 25.04
CA ASP A 109 18.82 -12.35 25.31
C ASP A 109 18.24 -10.93 25.41
N ASN A 110 16.93 -10.76 25.21
CA ASN A 110 16.18 -9.50 25.18
C ASN A 110 16.63 -8.53 24.07
N LYS A 111 17.22 -9.05 23.00
CA LYS A 111 17.56 -8.35 21.77
C LYS A 111 16.94 -9.13 20.61
N ILE A 112 17.14 -8.63 19.39
CA ILE A 112 16.68 -9.28 18.17
C ILE A 112 17.89 -9.47 17.27
N ALA A 113 18.41 -10.68 17.20
CA ALA A 113 19.41 -11.06 16.22
C ALA A 113 18.84 -10.99 14.79
N TYR A 114 19.69 -10.91 13.76
CA TYR A 114 19.21 -10.85 12.38
C TYR A 114 18.31 -12.04 11.99
N ARG A 115 18.60 -13.24 12.51
CA ARG A 115 17.79 -14.43 12.30
C ARG A 115 16.36 -14.23 12.84
N GLU A 116 16.22 -13.70 14.04
CA GLU A 116 14.95 -13.42 14.70
C GLU A 116 14.21 -12.26 14.04
N PHE A 117 14.95 -11.28 13.53
CA PHE A 117 14.40 -10.23 12.69
C PHE A 117 13.69 -10.79 11.44
N LEU A 118 14.20 -11.87 10.85
CA LEU A 118 13.54 -12.55 9.74
C LEU A 118 12.29 -13.33 10.16
N LEU A 119 12.20 -13.79 11.42
CA LEU A 119 10.99 -14.44 11.95
C LEU A 119 9.79 -13.51 11.90
N ILE A 120 9.98 -12.19 12.06
CA ILE A 120 8.92 -11.18 11.90
C ILE A 120 8.22 -11.34 10.54
N PHE A 121 9.00 -11.42 9.46
CA PHE A 121 8.46 -11.52 8.10
C PHE A 121 7.86 -12.91 7.83
N ARG A 122 8.47 -13.98 8.36
CA ARG A 122 7.93 -15.34 8.28
C ARG A 122 6.56 -15.43 8.97
N TYR A 123 6.45 -14.93 10.20
CA TYR A 123 5.19 -14.91 10.95
C TYR A 123 4.16 -14.00 10.29
N ALA A 124 4.57 -12.88 9.69
CA ALA A 124 3.68 -12.05 8.89
C ALA A 124 3.13 -12.79 7.67
N LYS A 125 3.97 -13.51 6.91
CA LYS A 125 3.55 -14.33 5.76
C LYS A 125 2.60 -15.45 6.16
N ASN A 126 2.79 -16.02 7.34
CA ASN A 126 1.95 -17.08 7.89
C ASN A 126 0.69 -16.57 8.60
N GLY A 127 0.56 -15.25 8.80
CA GLY A 127 -0.55 -14.65 9.53
C GLY A 127 -0.55 -14.95 11.04
N THR A 128 0.59 -15.38 11.60
CA THR A 128 0.72 -15.78 13.01
C THR A 128 1.26 -14.66 13.91
N LEU A 129 1.71 -13.56 13.31
CA LEU A 129 2.25 -12.41 14.03
C LEU A 129 1.15 -11.73 14.86
N GLN A 130 1.35 -11.63 16.17
CA GLN A 130 0.38 -11.11 17.12
C GLN A 130 0.57 -9.61 17.35
N SER A 131 1.82 -9.17 17.57
CA SER A 131 2.10 -7.76 17.87
C SER A 131 1.79 -6.84 16.70
N GLU A 132 0.92 -5.85 16.95
CA GLU A 132 0.63 -4.77 16.00
C GLU A 132 1.89 -4.00 15.61
N GLY A 133 2.83 -3.80 16.54
CA GLY A 133 4.10 -3.13 16.24
C GLY A 133 4.94 -3.91 15.22
N LEU A 134 5.03 -5.23 15.37
CA LEU A 134 5.76 -6.08 14.43
C LEU A 134 5.05 -6.14 13.06
N LYS A 135 3.71 -6.11 13.03
CA LYS A 135 2.95 -6.03 11.77
C LYS A 135 3.29 -4.77 10.97
N GLN A 136 3.50 -3.63 11.64
CA GLN A 136 3.92 -2.39 10.98
C GLN A 136 5.32 -2.52 10.36
N ILE A 137 6.26 -3.18 11.06
CA ILE A 137 7.59 -3.48 10.51
C ILE A 137 7.46 -4.35 9.25
N ALA A 138 6.71 -5.44 9.33
CA ALA A 138 6.49 -6.34 8.20
C ALA A 138 5.84 -5.63 6.99
N ALA A 139 4.88 -4.73 7.24
CA ALA A 139 4.22 -3.94 6.20
C ALA A 139 5.16 -2.93 5.53
N SER A 140 6.14 -2.38 6.26
CA SER A 140 7.02 -1.32 5.75
C SER A 140 7.97 -1.75 4.62
N VAL A 141 8.24 -3.05 4.49
CA VAL A 141 9.11 -3.62 3.44
C VAL A 141 8.32 -4.13 2.23
N ASN A 142 6.98 -4.11 2.26
CA ASN A 142 6.18 -4.52 1.11
C ASN A 142 6.26 -3.49 -0.02
N VAL A 143 7.30 -3.65 -0.86
CA VAL A 143 7.53 -2.89 -2.11
C VAL A 143 6.48 -3.22 -3.19
N ASN A 144 5.55 -4.16 -2.95
CA ASN A 144 4.43 -4.39 -3.87
C ASN A 144 3.40 -3.24 -3.90
N GLN A 145 3.56 -2.21 -3.05
CA GLN A 145 2.74 -0.99 -3.10
C GLN A 145 3.44 0.22 -3.75
N VAL A 146 4.57 0.02 -4.46
CA VAL A 146 5.16 1.05 -5.32
C VAL A 146 5.23 0.51 -6.75
N GLY A 147 4.26 0.90 -7.58
CA GLY A 147 4.42 0.76 -9.03
C GLY A 147 3.14 0.75 -9.86
N VAL A 148 2.02 0.21 -9.37
CA VAL A 148 0.84 0.01 -10.25
C VAL A 148 -0.50 0.44 -9.66
N GLY A 149 -0.63 0.57 -8.33
CA GLY A 149 -1.93 0.91 -7.70
C GLY A 149 -2.42 2.33 -8.01
N GLY A 150 -1.54 3.33 -7.89
CA GLY A 150 -1.87 4.73 -8.22
C GLY A 150 -1.92 5.00 -9.73
N ALA A 151 -1.10 4.27 -10.51
CA ALA A 151 -1.05 4.41 -11.97
C ALA A 151 -2.24 3.72 -12.66
N LYS A 152 -2.85 2.69 -12.06
CA LYS A 152 -4.05 2.05 -12.62
C LYS A 152 -5.17 3.09 -12.79
N GLY A 153 -5.49 3.85 -11.74
CA GLY A 153 -6.47 4.95 -11.83
C GLY A 153 -6.01 6.10 -12.73
N PHE A 154 -4.71 6.41 -12.79
CA PHE A 154 -4.18 7.54 -13.57
C PHE A 154 -4.16 7.26 -15.08
N PHE A 155 -3.84 6.02 -15.52
CA PHE A 155 -3.89 5.62 -16.93
C PHE A 155 -5.30 5.28 -17.39
N GLU A 156 -6.14 4.71 -16.53
CA GLU A 156 -7.56 4.41 -16.82
C GLU A 156 -8.39 5.70 -16.96
N ALA A 157 -8.16 6.70 -16.11
CA ALA A 157 -8.79 8.02 -16.24
C ALA A 157 -8.30 8.80 -17.48
N LYS A 158 -7.00 8.67 -17.83
CA LYS A 158 -6.43 9.37 -18.98
C LYS A 158 -6.77 8.71 -20.32
N SER A 159 -6.93 7.38 -20.35
CA SER A 159 -7.46 6.67 -21.53
C SER A 159 -8.95 6.94 -21.73
N ALA A 160 -9.74 7.04 -20.65
CA ALA A 160 -11.14 7.44 -20.73
C ALA A 160 -11.32 8.89 -21.23
N ALA A 161 -10.44 9.82 -20.83
CA ALA A 161 -10.48 11.21 -21.32
C ALA A 161 -9.98 11.40 -22.77
N ILE A 162 -9.27 10.42 -23.33
CA ILE A 162 -8.84 10.40 -24.74
C ILE A 162 -9.91 9.78 -25.66
N ASN A 163 -11.02 9.26 -25.13
CA ASN A 163 -12.13 8.73 -25.93
C ASN A 163 -13.17 9.78 -26.35
N ASN A 164 -12.75 11.04 -26.47
CA ASN A 164 -13.45 12.04 -27.29
C ASN A 164 -12.82 12.03 -28.68
N ASN A 165 -12.87 10.91 -29.40
CA ASN A 165 -12.34 10.84 -30.75
C ASN A 165 -13.29 11.56 -31.72
N PRO A 166 -12.95 12.76 -32.24
CA PRO A 166 -13.85 13.51 -33.13
C PRO A 166 -14.19 12.73 -34.41
N ALA A 167 -13.32 11.78 -34.78
CA ALA A 167 -13.49 10.95 -35.96
C ALA A 167 -14.68 9.97 -35.87
N GLU A 168 -15.07 9.52 -34.67
CA GLU A 168 -16.26 8.66 -34.53
C GLU A 168 -17.55 9.46 -34.67
N LYS A 169 -17.59 10.68 -34.13
CA LYS A 169 -18.72 11.60 -34.27
C LYS A 169 -18.93 12.01 -35.73
N ASP A 170 -17.83 12.23 -36.47
CA ASP A 170 -17.87 12.55 -37.90
C ASP A 170 -18.33 11.37 -38.77
N ARG A 171 -18.00 10.12 -38.40
CA ARG A 171 -18.47 8.92 -39.09
C ARG A 171 -19.97 8.72 -38.89
N ALA A 172 -20.45 8.80 -37.65
CA ALA A 172 -21.87 8.68 -37.34
C ALA A 172 -22.72 9.73 -38.07
N TYR A 173 -22.25 10.99 -38.12
CA TYR A 173 -22.95 12.06 -38.83
C TYR A 173 -23.03 11.84 -40.35
N ARG A 174 -21.96 11.30 -40.97
CA ARG A 174 -21.95 10.98 -42.41
C ARG A 174 -22.88 9.82 -42.75
N GLU A 175 -22.97 8.83 -41.88
CA GLU A 175 -23.86 7.67 -42.08
C GLU A 175 -25.34 8.05 -41.94
N GLU A 176 -25.70 8.90 -40.96
CA GLU A 176 -27.06 9.43 -40.84
C GLU A 176 -27.45 10.26 -42.06
N LYS A 177 -26.57 11.15 -42.53
CA LYS A 177 -26.84 11.97 -43.72
C LYS A 177 -27.03 11.13 -44.98
N LYS A 178 -26.29 10.04 -45.12
CA LYS A 178 -26.43 9.12 -46.25
C LYS A 178 -27.76 8.37 -46.21
N LYS A 179 -28.18 7.85 -45.05
CA LYS A 179 -29.48 7.19 -44.87
C LYS A 179 -30.65 8.13 -45.16
N GLU A 180 -30.59 9.37 -44.67
CA GLU A 180 -31.62 10.38 -44.90
C GLU A 180 -31.79 10.71 -46.40
N GLN A 181 -30.68 10.76 -47.15
CA GLN A 181 -30.71 11.00 -48.59
C GLN A 181 -31.25 9.81 -49.37
N GLU A 182 -30.87 8.58 -49.00
CA GLU A 182 -31.37 7.36 -49.62
C GLU A 182 -32.88 7.20 -49.40
N GLU A 183 -33.37 7.50 -48.19
CA GLU A 183 -34.80 7.45 -47.87
C GLU A 183 -35.59 8.53 -48.62
N LYS A 184 -35.06 9.76 -48.72
CA LYS A 184 -35.68 10.83 -49.53
C LYS A 184 -35.68 10.49 -51.02
N ALA A 185 -34.62 9.87 -51.53
CA ALA A 185 -34.56 9.43 -52.92
C ALA A 185 -35.56 8.29 -53.18
N ALA A 186 -35.65 7.32 -52.26
CA ALA A 186 -36.62 6.23 -52.32
C ALA A 186 -38.06 6.76 -52.25
N ALA A 187 -38.36 7.68 -51.34
CA ALA A 187 -39.67 8.30 -51.21
C ALA A 187 -40.06 9.09 -52.47
N LYS A 188 -39.13 9.85 -53.06
CA LYS A 188 -39.36 10.58 -54.30
C LYS A 188 -39.59 9.65 -55.49
N LYS A 189 -38.84 8.53 -55.55
CA LYS A 189 -39.04 7.50 -56.57
C LYS A 189 -40.40 6.82 -56.42
N ALA A 190 -40.77 6.41 -55.21
CA ALA A 190 -42.07 5.82 -54.91
C ALA A 190 -43.23 6.79 -55.21
N PHE A 191 -43.05 8.08 -54.93
CA PHE A 191 -44.02 9.11 -55.30
C PHE A 191 -44.16 9.26 -56.83
N ALA A 192 -43.05 9.25 -57.57
CA ALA A 192 -43.06 9.32 -59.03
C ALA A 192 -43.72 8.07 -59.66
N GLU A 193 -43.42 6.87 -59.16
CA GLU A 193 -44.06 5.62 -59.61
C GLU A 193 -45.57 5.62 -59.32
N ARG A 194 -45.98 6.07 -58.11
CA ARG A 194 -47.40 6.16 -57.74
C ARG A 194 -48.15 7.22 -58.55
N ALA A 195 -47.49 8.33 -58.92
CA ALA A 195 -48.05 9.34 -59.80
C ALA A 195 -48.17 8.85 -61.26
N ALA A 196 -47.22 8.03 -61.73
CA ALA A 196 -47.27 7.44 -63.07
C ALA A 196 -48.35 6.34 -63.20
N ALA A 197 -48.67 5.64 -62.11
CA ALA A 197 -49.72 4.62 -62.06
C ALA A 197 -51.16 5.18 -62.05
N PHE A 198 -51.32 6.51 -61.98
CA PHE A 198 -52.62 7.20 -61.95
C PHE A 198 -52.97 7.93 -63.27
N LYS A 199 -52.22 7.65 -64.35
CA LYS A 199 -52.57 8.02 -65.74
C LYS A 199 -53.16 6.82 -66.47
#